data_AF-X1KJ84-F1
#
_entry.id   AF-X1KJ84-F1
#
_cell.length_a   1.000
_cell.length_b   1.000
_cell.length_c   1.000
_cell.angle_alpha   90.00
_cell.angle_beta   90.00
_cell.angle_gamma   90.00
#
_symmetry.space_group_name_H-M   'P 1'
#
loop_
_entity.id
_entity.type
_entity.pdbx_description
1 polymer ?
#
loop_
_entity_poly.entity_id
_entity_poly.type
_entity_poly.pdbx_seq_one_letter_code
_entity_poly.pdbx_strand_id
1 'polypeptide(L)' 'PNISFTDLTSFVVMREMEILEVLTDDEHFGQCGFSLSKI' A
#
# COMPACT_ATOMS: atom_id res chain seq x y z
N PRO A 1 2.75 -12.53 -6.81
CA PRO A 1 2.93 -11.13 -7.26
C PRO A 1 4.40 -10.70 -7.12
N ASN A 2 4.92 -9.98 -8.14
CA ASN A 2 6.25 -9.36 -8.12
C ASN A 2 6.14 -8.00 -7.42
N ILE A 3 5.93 -8.01 -6.10
CA ILE A 3 5.85 -6.79 -5.28
C ILE A 3 7.26 -6.19 -5.21
N SER A 4 7.38 -4.89 -5.49
CA SER A 4 8.69 -4.24 -5.47
C SER A 4 9.22 -4.09 -4.03
N PHE A 5 10.53 -3.98 -3.88
CA PHE A 5 11.13 -3.68 -2.57
C PHE A 5 10.60 -2.35 -2.01
N THR A 6 10.39 -1.36 -2.88
CA THR A 6 9.83 -0.06 -2.49
C THR A 6 8.41 -0.16 -1.94
N ASP A 7 7.54 -1.00 -2.53
CA ASP A 7 6.19 -1.23 -2.01
C ASP A 7 6.24 -1.87 -0.62
N LEU A 8 7.09 -2.88 -0.44
CA LEU A 8 7.27 -3.52 0.87
C LEU A 8 7.74 -2.53 1.94
N THR A 9 8.69 -1.64 1.61
CA THR A 9 9.13 -0.61 2.56
C THR A 9 8.04 0.43 2.83
N SER A 10 7.26 0.82 1.83
CA SER A 10 6.10 1.69 2.01
C SER A 10 5.06 1.07 2.93
N PHE A 11 4.76 -0.22 2.77
CA PHE A 11 3.78 -0.92 3.62
C PHE A 11 4.17 -0.92 5.08
N VAL A 12 5.46 -1.12 5.39
CA VAL A 12 5.97 -1.09 6.77
C VAL A 12 5.77 0.29 7.38
N VAL A 13 6.23 1.35 6.70
CA VAL A 13 6.10 2.73 7.20
C VAL A 13 4.63 3.13 7.37
N MET A 14 3.78 2.80 6.39
CA MET A 14 2.35 3.10 6.46
C MET A 14 1.68 2.42 7.65
N ARG A 15 2.02 1.16 7.95
CA ARG A 15 1.49 0.44 9.11
C ARG A 15 1.97 1.03 10.43
N GLU A 16 3.24 1.41 10.52
CA GLU A 16 3.80 2.07 11.71
C GLU A 16 3.13 3.42 11.98
N MET A 17 2.69 4.11 10.93
CA MET A 17 2.00 5.39 11.00
C MET A 17 0.47 5.29 11.05
N GLU A 18 -0.09 4.08 11.10
CA GLU A 18 -1.54 3.84 11.06
C GLU A 18 -2.23 4.42 9.81
N ILE A 19 -1.50 4.53 8.68
CA ILE A 19 -2.05 4.91 7.38
C ILE A 19 -2.60 3.66 6.69
N LEU A 20 -3.92 3.59 6.57
CA LEU A 20 -4.61 2.44 5.97
C LEU A 20 -5.22 2.76 4.60
N GLU A 21 -5.34 4.03 4.24
CA GLU A 21 -5.90 4.49 2.97
C GLU A 21 -4.79 5.07 2.08
N VAL A 22 -4.75 4.68 0.81
CA VAL A 22 -3.71 5.06 -0.14
C VAL A 22 -4.29 5.44 -1.50
N LEU A 23 -3.78 6.55 -2.04
CA LEU A 23 -4.09 7.01 -3.39
C LEU A 23 -3.05 6.48 -4.37
N THR A 24 -3.39 5.41 -5.09
CA THR A 24 -2.52 4.78 -6.09
C THR A 24 -3.34 3.95 -7.06
N ASP A 25 -2.85 3.81 -8.30
CA ASP A 25 -3.38 2.85 -9.27
C ASP A 25 -2.74 1.45 -9.12
N ASP A 26 -1.84 1.26 -8.14
CA ASP A 26 -1.18 -0.01 -7.89
C ASP A 26 -2.03 -0.95 -7.00
N GLU A 27 -2.56 -2.00 -7.62
CA GLU A 27 -3.40 -3.00 -6.98
C GLU A 27 -2.67 -3.82 -5.88
N HIS A 28 -1.33 -3.84 -5.85
CA HIS A 28 -0.58 -4.58 -4.81
C HIS A 28 -0.90 -4.07 -3.40
N PHE A 29 -1.20 -2.78 -3.25
CA PHE A 29 -1.60 -2.20 -1.96
C PHE A 29 -2.91 -2.79 -1.46
N GLY A 30 -3.90 -2.95 -2.35
CA GLY A 30 -5.16 -3.62 -2.04
C GLY A 30 -4.96 -5.08 -1.61
N GLN A 31 -4.08 -5.80 -2.31
CA GLN A 31 -3.73 -7.19 -1.97
C GLN A 31 -3.03 -7.32 -0.61
N CYS A 32 -2.38 -6.26 -0.13
CA CYS A 32 -1.65 -6.22 1.15
C CYS A 32 -2.46 -5.61 2.32
N GLY A 33 -3.75 -5.36 2.11
CA GLY A 33 -4.69 -4.94 3.16
C GLY A 33 -4.85 -3.43 3.30
N PHE A 34 -4.39 -2.64 2.35
CA PHE A 34 -4.66 -1.20 2.29
C PHE A 34 -5.96 -0.91 1.53
N SER A 35 -6.65 0.15 1.92
CA SER A 35 -7.82 0.65 1.20
C SER A 35 -7.38 1.59 0.08
N LEU A 36 -7.80 1.31 -1.15
CA LEU A 36 -7.49 2.17 -2.29
C LEU A 36 -8.50 3.31 -2.37
N SER A 37 -8.01 4.55 -2.34
CA SER A 37 -8.82 5.72 -2.68
C SER A 37 -9.00 5.82 -4.18
N LYS A 38 -10.22 6.11 -4.62
CA LYS A 38 -10.51 6.45 -6.02
C LYS A 38 -10.39 7.97 -6.20
N ILE A 39 -9.75 8.39 -7.28
CA ILE A 39 -9.78 9.79 -7.76
C ILE A 39 -11.14 10.06 -8.41
#